data_AF-I4A274-F1
#
_entry.id   AF-I4A274-F1
#
_cell.length_a   1.000
_cell.length_b   1.000
_cell.length_c   1.000
_cell.angle_alpha   90.00
_cell.angle_beta   90.00
_cell.angle_gamma   90.00
#
_symmetry.space_group_name_H-M   'P 1'
#
loop_
_entity.id
_entity.type
_entity.pdbx_description
1 polymer ?
#
loop_
_entity_poly.entity_id
_entity_poly.type
_entity_poly.pdbx_seq_one_letter_code
_entity_poly.pdbx_strand_id
1 'polypeptide(L)'
;MEKDNSSPNKNIGILDFLSKYKYIIVTVAFSVWMLFFDQNSFLMHKELSSEISKLNEDVEYYQKELEAQNEELKQLEHDKNSYEKIAREKYFMKKSNEDIFIIELKDSIQPEEN
;
A
#
# COMPACT_ATOMS: atom_id res chain seq x y z
N MET A 1 45.54 -59.19 33.98
CA MET A 1 44.57 -59.21 32.85
C MET A 1 43.86 -57.86 32.88
N GLU A 2 44.43 -56.86 32.21
CA GLU A 2 43.90 -55.50 32.13
C GLU A 2 43.05 -55.40 30.85
N LYS A 3 41.81 -54.96 30.98
CA LYS A 3 40.88 -54.81 29.85
C LYS A 3 41.25 -53.56 29.06
N ASP A 4 41.64 -53.74 27.80
CA ASP A 4 41.74 -52.64 26.84
C ASP A 4 40.31 -52.15 26.50
N ASN A 5 39.95 -51.00 27.05
CA ASN A 5 38.75 -50.24 26.75
C ASN A 5 39.06 -49.13 25.73
N SER A 6 39.69 -49.45 24.60
CA SER A 6 39.76 -48.54 23.47
C SER A 6 38.45 -48.56 22.69
N SER A 7 37.48 -47.77 23.15
CA SER A 7 36.24 -47.52 22.40
C SER A 7 36.56 -46.80 21.07
N PRO A 8 35.92 -47.18 19.95
CA PRO A 8 36.20 -46.57 18.66
C PRO A 8 35.79 -45.10 18.67
N ASN A 9 36.78 -44.21 18.54
CA ASN A 9 36.56 -42.77 18.44
C ASN A 9 35.83 -42.45 17.13
N LYS A 10 34.50 -42.30 17.21
CA LYS A 10 33.62 -41.95 16.09
C LYS A 10 33.90 -40.57 15.49
N ASN A 11 34.66 -39.70 16.17
CA ASN A 11 34.98 -38.35 15.69
C ASN A 11 35.95 -38.33 14.51
N ILE A 12 36.77 -39.38 14.33
CA ILE A 12 37.78 -39.43 13.26
C ILE A 12 37.10 -39.53 11.88
N GLY A 13 36.05 -40.35 11.75
CA GLY A 13 35.31 -40.47 10.49
C GLY A 13 34.48 -39.24 10.13
N ILE A 14 34.03 -38.47 11.13
CA ILE A 14 33.27 -37.23 10.93
C ILE A 14 34.22 -36.12 10.45
N LEU A 15 35.41 -36.03 11.05
CA LEU A 15 36.47 -35.10 10.61
C LEU A 15 36.97 -35.39 9.19
N ASP A 16 37.16 -36.67 8.84
CA ASP A 16 37.57 -37.04 7.48
C ASP A 16 36.50 -36.70 6.44
N PHE A 17 35.23 -36.89 6.78
CA PHE A 17 34.11 -36.47 5.93
C PHE A 17 34.05 -34.94 5.76
N LEU A 18 34.19 -34.19 6.85
CA LEU A 18 34.22 -32.72 6.85
C LEU A 18 35.39 -32.17 6.01
N SER A 19 36.57 -32.78 6.09
CA SER A 19 37.75 -32.38 5.33
C SER A 19 37.62 -32.68 3.83
N LYS A 20 37.03 -33.84 3.49
CA LYS A 20 36.79 -34.24 2.09
C LYS A 20 35.78 -33.36 1.38
N TYR A 21 34.72 -32.94 2.08
CA TYR A 21 33.64 -32.11 1.53
C TYR A 21 33.73 -30.63 1.96
N LYS A 22 34.89 -30.19 2.48
CA LYS A 22 35.08 -28.84 3.05
C LYS A 22 34.62 -27.71 2.13
N TYR A 23 34.88 -27.82 0.84
CA TYR A 23 34.46 -26.81 -0.14
C TYR A 23 32.94 -26.78 -0.31
N ILE A 24 32.28 -27.95 -0.31
CA ILE A 24 30.82 -28.03 -0.39
C ILE A 24 30.19 -27.51 0.90
N ILE A 25 30.75 -27.85 2.07
CA ILE A 25 30.23 -27.39 3.36
C ILE A 25 30.36 -25.87 3.49
N VAL A 26 31.50 -25.29 3.11
CA VAL A 26 31.69 -23.84 3.14
C VAL A 26 30.76 -23.16 2.13
N THR A 27 30.60 -23.70 0.92
CA THR A 27 29.67 -23.15 -0.07
C THR A 27 28.22 -23.25 0.39
N VAL A 28 27.81 -24.37 0.98
CA VAL A 28 26.44 -24.54 1.51
C VAL A 28 26.22 -23.62 2.71
N ALA A 29 27.16 -23.53 3.63
CA ALA A 29 27.10 -22.61 4.76
C ALA A 29 27.04 -21.15 4.29
N PHE A 30 27.83 -20.80 3.26
CA PHE A 30 27.79 -19.48 2.64
C PHE A 30 26.47 -19.22 1.92
N SER A 31 25.94 -20.18 1.17
CA SER A 31 24.62 -20.06 0.53
C SER A 31 23.50 -19.93 1.55
N VAL A 32 23.52 -20.71 2.64
CA VAL A 32 22.58 -20.56 3.74
C VAL A 32 22.74 -19.19 4.40
N TRP A 33 23.97 -18.72 4.59
CA TRP A 33 24.21 -17.39 5.16
C TRP A 33 23.67 -16.28 4.24
N MET A 34 23.93 -16.35 2.94
CA MET A 34 23.38 -15.40 1.96
C MET A 34 21.85 -15.49 1.85
N LEU A 35 21.25 -16.68 1.95
CA LEU A 35 19.79 -16.85 1.83
C LEU A 35 19.04 -16.45 3.10
N PHE A 36 19.61 -16.66 4.29
CA PHE A 36 18.93 -16.41 5.56
C PHE A 36 19.32 -15.09 6.22
N PHE A 37 20.55 -14.60 6.04
CA PHE A 37 21.04 -13.37 6.66
C PHE A 37 21.28 -12.22 5.67
N ASP A 38 21.60 -12.46 4.39
CA ASP A 38 21.88 -11.39 3.41
C ASP A 38 20.61 -10.74 2.84
N GLN A 39 19.73 -10.22 3.70
CA GLN A 39 18.72 -9.23 3.32
C GLN A 39 17.61 -9.70 2.35
N ASN A 40 17.51 -10.97 1.96
CA ASN A 40 16.57 -11.39 0.93
C ASN A 40 15.72 -12.61 1.30
N SER A 41 14.40 -12.48 1.21
CA SER A 41 13.67 -13.20 0.15
C SER A 41 12.14 -13.11 0.29
N PHE A 42 11.57 -12.98 1.49
CA PHE A 42 10.10 -13.10 1.61
C PHE A 42 9.38 -11.87 2.19
N LEU A 43 9.90 -11.30 3.28
CA LEU A 43 9.25 -10.15 3.93
C LEU A 43 9.39 -8.87 3.09
N MET A 44 10.59 -8.62 2.57
CA MET A 44 10.87 -7.44 1.73
C MET A 44 10.02 -7.42 0.45
N HIS A 45 9.90 -8.56 -0.24
CA HIS A 45 9.07 -8.65 -1.44
C HIS A 45 7.58 -8.54 -1.13
N LYS A 46 7.11 -8.99 0.05
CA LYS A 46 5.71 -8.85 0.46
C LYS A 46 5.37 -7.39 0.79
N GLU A 47 6.25 -6.70 1.49
CA GLU A 47 6.08 -5.27 1.81
C GLU A 47 6.09 -4.43 0.54
N LEU A 48 7.07 -4.64 -0.34
CA LEU A 48 7.14 -3.96 -1.63
C LEU A 48 5.93 -4.26 -2.52
N SER A 49 5.46 -5.51 -2.57
CA SER A 49 4.25 -5.86 -3.33
C SER A 49 3.00 -5.19 -2.75
N SER A 50 2.91 -5.08 -1.42
CA SER A 50 1.80 -4.36 -0.77
C SER A 50 1.85 -2.87 -1.07
N GLU A 51 3.03 -2.27 -1.11
CA GLU A 51 3.21 -0.87 -1.46
C GLU A 51 2.82 -0.62 -2.92
N ILE A 52 3.27 -1.47 -3.85
CA ILE A 52 2.86 -1.41 -5.26
C ILE A 52 1.34 -1.53 -5.41
N SER A 53 0.70 -2.43 -4.66
CA SER A 53 -0.76 -2.57 -4.70
C SER A 53 -1.48 -1.31 -4.25
N LYS A 54 -1.01 -0.68 -3.17
CA LYS A 54 -1.59 0.58 -2.65
C LYS A 54 -1.42 1.72 -3.66
N LEU A 55 -0.22 1.87 -4.23
CA LEU A 55 0.04 2.87 -5.26
C LEU A 55 -0.86 2.70 -6.48
N ASN A 56 -1.11 1.46 -6.92
CA ASN A 56 -2.02 1.20 -8.03
C ASN A 56 -3.49 1.53 -7.68
N GLU A 57 -3.93 1.22 -6.46
CA GLU A 57 -5.26 1.58 -5.97
C GLU A 57 -5.45 3.09 -5.92
N ASP A 58 -4.44 3.83 -5.44
CA ASP A 58 -4.45 5.30 -5.45
C ASP A 58 -4.53 5.85 -6.88
N VAL A 59 -3.75 5.29 -7.82
CA VAL A 59 -3.80 5.68 -9.23
C VAL A 59 -5.19 5.46 -9.83
N GLU A 60 -5.80 4.30 -9.58
CA GLU A 60 -7.14 3.98 -10.07
C GLU A 60 -8.19 4.92 -9.46
N TYR A 61 -8.09 5.21 -8.17
CA TYR A 61 -8.97 6.16 -7.48
C TYR A 61 -8.90 7.55 -8.11
N TYR A 62 -7.70 8.11 -8.29
CA TYR A 62 -7.54 9.45 -8.87
C TYR A 62 -7.90 9.50 -10.35
N GLN A 63 -7.67 8.43 -11.12
CA GLN A 63 -8.13 8.37 -12.51
C GLN A 63 -9.64 8.45 -12.61
N LYS A 64 -10.36 7.69 -11.77
CA LYS A 64 -11.83 7.72 -11.73
C LYS A 64 -12.37 9.08 -11.31
N GLU A 65 -11.74 9.70 -10.31
CA GLU A 65 -12.10 11.05 -9.86
C GLU A 65 -11.87 12.09 -10.97
N LEU A 66 -10.74 12.00 -11.68
CA LEU A 66 -10.46 12.86 -12.83
C LEU A 66 -11.44 12.66 -13.97
N GLU A 67 -11.87 11.43 -14.27
CA GLU A 67 -12.90 11.18 -15.28
C GLU A 67 -14.22 11.86 -14.91
N ALA A 68 -14.67 11.71 -13.66
CA ALA A 68 -15.88 12.37 -13.18
C ALA A 68 -15.77 13.90 -13.23
N GLN A 69 -14.64 14.46 -12.80
CA GLN A 69 -14.41 15.92 -12.86
C GLN A 69 -14.29 16.43 -14.29
N ASN A 70 -13.70 15.66 -15.21
CA ASN A 70 -13.64 16.03 -16.62
C ASN A 70 -15.03 16.03 -17.27
N GLU A 71 -15.93 15.13 -16.87
CA GLU A 71 -17.32 15.18 -17.31
C GLU A 71 -18.03 16.43 -16.78
N GLU A 72 -17.85 16.77 -15.50
CA GLU A 72 -18.39 18.02 -14.93
C GLU A 72 -17.81 19.25 -15.65
N LEU A 73 -16.50 19.27 -15.91
CA LEU A 73 -15.82 20.35 -16.62
C LEU A 73 -16.30 20.47 -18.07
N LYS A 74 -16.52 19.37 -18.78
CA LYS A 74 -17.07 19.40 -20.15
C LYS A 74 -18.49 19.98 -20.17
N GLN A 75 -19.32 19.63 -19.18
CA GLN A 75 -20.66 20.20 -19.05
C GLN A 75 -20.62 21.71 -18.76
N LEU A 76 -19.64 22.15 -17.97
CA LEU A 76 -19.35 23.56 -17.75
C LEU A 76 -18.93 24.24 -19.07
N GLU A 77 -17.87 23.77 -19.73
CA GLU A 77 -17.29 24.40 -20.94
C GLU A 77 -18.24 24.50 -22.13
N HIS A 78 -19.09 23.50 -22.36
CA HIS A 78 -19.96 23.47 -23.54
C HIS A 78 -21.18 24.40 -23.47
N ASP A 79 -21.60 24.83 -22.28
CA ASP A 79 -22.80 25.65 -22.11
C ASP A 79 -22.55 26.81 -21.12
N LYS A 80 -22.55 28.04 -21.64
CA LYS A 80 -22.42 29.26 -20.84
C LYS A 80 -23.49 29.36 -19.74
N ASN A 81 -24.67 28.78 -19.95
CA ASN A 81 -25.74 28.79 -18.95
C ASN A 81 -25.49 27.76 -17.85
N SER A 82 -24.75 26.68 -18.12
CA SER A 82 -24.37 25.67 -17.12
C SER A 82 -23.44 26.24 -16.05
N TYR A 83 -22.52 27.13 -16.42
CA TYR A 83 -21.68 27.85 -15.46
C TYR A 83 -22.49 28.68 -14.46
N GLU A 84 -23.44 29.51 -14.94
CA GLU A 84 -24.26 30.35 -14.06
C GLU A 84 -25.17 29.49 -13.16
N LYS A 85 -25.70 28.39 -13.70
CA LYS A 85 -26.53 27.44 -12.94
C LYS A 85 -25.74 26.79 -11.79
N ILE A 86 -24.56 26.24 -12.07
CA ILE A 86 -23.72 25.60 -11.04
C ILE A 86 -23.23 26.61 -10.01
N ALA A 87 -22.83 27.81 -10.44
CA ALA A 87 -22.42 28.89 -9.54
C ALA A 87 -23.54 29.28 -8.57
N ARG A 88 -24.80 29.27 -9.03
CA ARG A 88 -25.98 29.56 -8.19
C ARG A 88 -26.40 28.40 -7.30
N GLU A 89 -26.37 27.17 -7.79
CA GLU A 89 -26.84 25.97 -7.06
C GLU A 89 -25.83 25.46 -6.03
N LYS A 90 -24.54 25.31 -6.40
CA LYS A 90 -23.49 24.80 -5.50
C LYS A 90 -22.90 25.88 -4.60
N TYR A 91 -22.71 27.08 -5.13
CA TYR A 91 -21.92 28.12 -4.47
C TYR A 91 -22.73 29.37 -4.08
N PHE A 92 -24.05 29.40 -4.36
CA PHE A 92 -24.93 30.53 -4.06
C PHE A 92 -24.35 31.88 -4.54
N MET A 93 -23.73 31.90 -5.71
CA MET A 93 -23.19 33.14 -6.27
C MET A 93 -24.32 34.06 -6.78
N LYS A 94 -24.24 35.36 -6.46
CA LYS A 94 -25.16 36.40 -6.95
C LYS A 94 -24.44 37.50 -7.70
N LYS A 95 -25.16 38.18 -8.59
CA LYS A 95 -24.72 39.47 -9.14
C LYS A 95 -24.93 40.58 -8.11
N SER A 96 -24.20 41.68 -8.25
CA SER A 96 -24.26 42.82 -7.32
C SER A 96 -25.63 43.49 -7.25
N ASN A 97 -26.49 43.25 -8.25
CA ASN A 97 -27.86 43.76 -8.33
C ASN A 97 -28.93 42.70 -7.96
N GLU A 98 -28.54 41.57 -7.34
CA GLU A 98 -29.42 40.47 -6.98
C GLU A 98 -29.36 40.19 -5.47
N ASP A 99 -30.50 39.78 -4.89
CA ASP A 99 -30.62 39.34 -3.51
C ASP A 99 -30.98 37.85 -3.46
N ILE A 100 -30.27 37.08 -2.62
CA ILE A 100 -30.48 35.64 -2.46
C ILE A 100 -31.39 35.41 -1.25
N PHE A 101 -32.43 34.62 -1.44
CA PHE A 101 -33.31 34.15 -0.38
C PHE A 101 -33.09 32.65 -0.18
N ILE A 102 -32.64 32.24 1.00
CA ILE A 102 -32.60 30.84 1.41
C ILE A 102 -33.90 30.56 2.17
N ILE A 103 -34.75 29.70 1.61
CA ILE A 103 -36.05 29.37 2.21
C ILE A 103 -35.88 28.09 3.02
N GLU A 104 -35.82 28.24 4.34
CA GLU A 104 -35.83 27.11 5.26
C GLU A 104 -37.28 26.81 5.64
N LEU A 105 -37.76 25.61 5.29
CA LEU A 105 -39.09 25.15 5.68
C LEU A 105 -39.08 24.90 7.19
N LYS A 106 -40.05 25.49 7.90
CA LYS A 106 -40.16 25.48 9.37
C LYS A 106 -40.21 24.07 9.97
N ASP A 107 -40.53 23.06 9.18
CA ASP A 107 -40.56 21.64 9.57
C ASP A 107 -39.15 21.03 9.75
N SER A 108 -38.09 21.73 9.33
CA SER A 108 -36.68 21.31 9.49
C SER A 108 -35.99 21.93 10.70
N ILE A 109 -36.66 22.80 11.45
CA ILE A 109 -36.13 23.42 12.66
C ILE A 109 -36.71 22.66 13.86
N GLN A 110 -35.86 21.95 14.61
CA GLN A 110 -36.28 21.47 15.93
C GLN A 110 -36.56 22.69 16.81
N PRO A 111 -37.73 22.77 17.46
CA PRO A 111 -38.03 23.91 18.31
C PRO A 111 -37.01 23.96 19.45
N GLU A 112 -36.25 25.05 19.51
CA GLU A 112 -35.40 25.38 20.65
C GLU A 112 -36.31 25.47 21.90
N GLU A 113 -36.16 24.49 22.81
CA GLU A 113 -36.77 24.50 24.13
C GLU A 113 -36.17 25.65 24.96
N ASN A 114 -37.01 26.60 25.38
CA ASN A 114 -36.70 27.55 26.46
C ASN A 114 -37.33 27.08 27.76
#